data_AF-K2EYX8-F1
#
_entry.id   AF-K2EYX8-F1
#
_cell.length_a   1.000
_cell.length_b   1.000
_cell.length_c   1.000
_cell.angle_alpha   90.00
_cell.angle_beta   90.00
_cell.angle_gamma   90.00
#
_symmetry.space_group_name_H-M   'P 1'
#
loop_
_entity.id
_entity.type
_entity.pdbx_description
1 polymer ?
#
loop_
_entity_poly.entity_id
_entity_poly.type
_entity_poly.pdbx_seq_one_letter_code
_entity_poly.pdbx_strand_id
1 'polypeptide(L)'
;MKIAIATSNVNSFLVGELTKNFEISCVIFENRQHPYHFLPFYAKRFKKRPLTTVLELIYQFYKVLFIAKKTNKNIFSDKIYFYKTISINSEETEKKLKEISPDLLILDGTSVVKKNILVIPRVGTINIHLGINPLYRGGGNAWAFINKDYKNVGATIHLVTEKLDAGSIIKIIRMDVLPEMKSVEEYNKYCHKKAVEELVEIIKKIEKGQPQ
;
A
#
# COMPACT_ATOMS: atom_id res chain seq x y z
N MET A 1 2.23 -9.16 19.69
CA MET A 1 1.51 -9.67 18.50
C MET A 1 2.50 -9.78 17.34
N LYS A 2 2.45 -10.81 16.48
CA LYS A 2 3.33 -10.90 15.30
C LYS A 2 2.81 -10.02 14.17
N ILE A 3 3.56 -9.00 13.77
CA ILE A 3 3.16 -8.05 12.73
C ILE A 3 4.03 -8.24 11.49
N ALA A 4 3.40 -8.37 10.34
CA ALA A 4 4.05 -8.29 9.04
C ALA A 4 3.57 -7.05 8.28
N ILE A 5 4.46 -6.46 7.50
CA ILE A 5 4.15 -5.30 6.64
C ILE A 5 4.32 -5.73 5.19
N ALA A 6 3.38 -5.40 4.32
CA ALA A 6 3.55 -5.50 2.87
C ALA A 6 3.39 -4.11 2.24
N THR A 7 4.40 -3.68 1.48
CA THR A 7 4.43 -2.34 0.89
C THR A 7 5.14 -2.32 -0.45
N SER A 8 4.78 -1.36 -1.30
CA SER A 8 5.54 -1.02 -2.50
C SER A 8 6.62 0.04 -2.27
N ASN A 9 6.84 0.47 -1.02
CA ASN A 9 7.87 1.42 -0.64
C ASN A 9 8.50 1.04 0.72
N VAL A 10 9.66 0.39 0.70
CA VAL A 10 10.37 -0.01 1.93
C VAL A 10 10.79 1.17 2.81
N ASN A 11 11.11 2.31 2.20
CA ASN A 11 11.50 3.53 2.91
C ASN A 11 10.28 4.39 3.27
N SER A 12 9.10 3.79 3.35
CA SER A 12 7.88 4.50 3.75
C SER A 12 7.98 4.93 5.21
N PHE A 13 7.35 6.08 5.51
CA PHE A 13 7.14 6.54 6.87
C PHE A 13 6.46 5.47 7.75
N LEU A 14 5.58 4.65 7.15
CA LEU A 14 4.91 3.54 7.80
C LEU A 14 5.88 2.49 8.35
N VAL A 15 6.82 2.00 7.55
CA VAL A 15 7.80 1.00 8.01
C VAL A 15 8.64 1.56 9.16
N GLY A 16 9.11 2.81 9.02
CA GLY A 16 9.87 3.49 10.06
C GLY A 16 9.11 3.66 11.38
N GLU A 17 7.84 4.08 11.34
CA GLU A 17 7.06 4.28 12.57
C GLU A 17 6.63 2.95 13.21
N LEU A 18 6.24 1.95 12.43
CA LEU A 18 5.83 0.65 12.98
C LEU A 18 7.02 -0.08 13.62
N THR A 19 8.21 -0.02 13.02
CA THR A 19 9.43 -0.65 13.58
C THR A 19 9.94 0.01 14.85
N LYS A 20 9.62 1.30 15.09
CA LYS A 20 9.92 1.98 16.36
C LYS A 20 9.00 1.54 17.50
N ASN A 21 7.75 1.19 17.19
CA ASN A 21 6.72 0.93 18.17
C ASN A 21 6.46 -0.56 18.41
N PHE A 22 6.81 -1.43 17.45
CA PHE A 22 6.47 -2.85 17.48
C PHE A 22 7.60 -3.72 16.97
N GLU A 23 7.62 -4.97 17.42
CA GLU A 23 8.47 -6.01 16.84
C GLU A 23 7.89 -6.49 15.50
N ILE A 24 8.55 -6.16 14.40
CA ILE A 24 8.11 -6.50 13.05
C ILE A 24 8.77 -7.80 12.61
N SER A 25 7.96 -8.83 12.36
CA SER A 25 8.44 -10.16 11.97
C SER A 25 8.98 -10.20 10.53
N CYS A 26 8.41 -9.40 9.63
CA CYS A 26 8.84 -9.33 8.24
C CYS A 26 8.33 -8.05 7.56
N VAL A 27 9.13 -7.51 6.65
CA VAL A 27 8.70 -6.51 5.67
C VAL A 27 8.77 -7.10 4.27
N ILE A 28 7.61 -7.25 3.64
CA ILE A 28 7.45 -7.69 2.27
C ILE A 28 7.44 -6.49 1.34
N PHE A 29 8.39 -6.44 0.43
CA PHE A 29 8.48 -5.40 -0.59
C PHE A 29 7.98 -5.91 -1.93
N GLU A 30 6.85 -5.37 -2.39
CA GLU A 30 6.31 -5.66 -3.72
C GLU A 30 6.87 -4.67 -4.76
N ASN A 31 7.63 -5.18 -5.74
CA ASN A 31 8.10 -4.36 -6.86
C ASN A 31 6.97 -4.10 -7.87
N ARG A 32 6.14 -3.11 -7.58
CA ARG A 32 5.01 -2.67 -8.43
C ARG A 32 5.43 -2.08 -9.79
N GLN A 33 6.71 -1.72 -9.96
CA GLN A 33 7.24 -1.20 -11.23
C GLN A 33 7.71 -2.32 -12.16
N HIS A 34 7.69 -3.57 -11.71
CA HIS A 34 8.09 -4.70 -12.54
C HIS A 34 7.15 -4.87 -13.76
N PRO A 35 7.68 -5.18 -14.97
CA PRO A 35 6.86 -5.36 -16.18
C PRO A 35 5.69 -6.33 -16.06
N TYR A 36 5.79 -7.31 -15.17
CA TYR A 36 4.70 -8.21 -14.79
C TYR A 36 3.36 -7.50 -14.56
N HIS A 37 3.36 -6.32 -13.93
CA HIS A 37 2.14 -5.61 -13.54
C HIS A 37 1.44 -4.90 -14.70
N PHE A 38 2.18 -4.49 -15.74
CA PHE A 38 1.63 -3.68 -16.84
C PHE A 38 1.61 -4.40 -18.19
N LEU A 39 2.52 -5.35 -18.45
CA LEU A 39 2.58 -6.08 -19.72
C LEU A 39 1.24 -6.74 -20.11
N PRO A 40 0.47 -7.36 -19.19
CA PRO A 40 -0.83 -7.94 -19.57
C PRO A 40 -1.84 -6.90 -20.06
N PHE A 41 -1.82 -5.68 -19.50
CA PHE A 41 -2.65 -4.57 -19.97
C PHE A 41 -2.24 -4.14 -21.38
N TYR A 42 -0.93 -3.97 -21.61
CA TYR A 42 -0.40 -3.58 -22.92
C TYR A 42 -0.63 -4.67 -23.99
N ALA A 43 -0.53 -5.96 -23.64
CA ALA A 43 -0.84 -7.06 -24.55
C ALA A 43 -2.30 -7.03 -25.03
N LYS A 44 -3.25 -6.69 -24.13
CA LYS A 44 -4.66 -6.50 -24.50
C LYS A 44 -4.88 -5.25 -25.37
N ARG A 45 -4.16 -4.17 -25.09
CA ARG A 45 -4.27 -2.89 -25.81
C ARG A 45 -3.63 -2.92 -27.20
N PHE A 46 -2.55 -3.67 -27.37
CA PHE A 46 -1.84 -3.84 -28.64
C PHE A 46 -2.77 -4.29 -29.76
N LYS A 47 -3.72 -5.19 -29.45
CA LYS A 47 -4.75 -5.68 -30.39
C LYS A 47 -5.63 -4.57 -30.97
N LYS A 48 -5.76 -3.42 -30.29
CA LYS A 48 -6.62 -2.31 -30.71
C LYS A 48 -5.83 -1.10 -31.24
N ARG A 49 -4.63 -0.84 -30.70
CA ARG A 49 -3.86 0.37 -30.99
C ARG A 49 -2.35 0.10 -30.99
N PRO A 50 -1.79 -0.58 -32.00
CA PRO A 50 -0.42 -1.10 -31.95
C PRO A 50 0.65 0.01 -31.84
N LEU A 51 0.62 1.04 -32.70
CA LEU A 51 1.61 2.13 -32.69
C LEU A 51 1.69 2.86 -31.34
N THR A 52 0.55 3.32 -30.81
CA THR A 52 0.54 4.04 -29.53
C THR A 52 0.95 3.14 -28.36
N THR A 53 0.62 1.85 -28.43
CA THR A 53 1.01 0.86 -27.40
C THR A 53 2.54 0.69 -27.37
N VAL A 54 3.20 0.64 -28.53
CA VAL A 54 4.67 0.54 -28.62
C VAL A 54 5.33 1.79 -28.04
N LEU A 55 4.86 2.99 -28.40
CA LEU A 55 5.40 4.25 -27.87
C LEU A 55 5.24 4.34 -26.34
N GLU A 56 4.06 3.98 -25.82
CA GLU A 56 3.79 3.94 -24.38
C GLU A 56 4.72 2.91 -23.69
N LEU A 57 4.94 1.73 -24.27
CA LEU A 57 5.85 0.71 -23.71
C LEU A 57 7.29 1.21 -23.66
N ILE A 58 7.81 1.81 -24.73
CA ILE A 58 9.17 2.41 -24.76
C ILE A 58 9.32 3.42 -23.62
N TYR A 59 8.32 4.27 -23.41
CA TYR A 59 8.31 5.22 -22.32
C TYR A 59 8.28 4.56 -20.93
N GLN A 60 7.52 3.47 -20.74
CA GLN A 60 7.54 2.73 -19.47
C GLN A 60 8.91 2.08 -19.20
N PHE A 61 9.55 1.49 -20.22
CA PHE A 61 10.90 0.95 -20.08
C PHE A 61 11.92 2.04 -19.71
N TYR A 62 11.84 3.21 -20.35
CA TYR A 62 12.66 4.37 -19.99
C TYR A 62 12.46 4.78 -18.52
N LYS A 63 11.21 4.84 -18.04
CA LYS A 63 10.90 5.13 -16.63
C LYS A 63 11.53 4.13 -15.66
N VAL A 64 11.42 2.83 -15.94
CA VAL A 64 12.01 1.78 -15.10
C VAL A 64 13.52 1.97 -15.00
N LEU A 65 14.20 2.22 -16.13
CA LEU A 65 15.65 2.46 -16.15
C LEU A 65 16.05 3.74 -15.39
N PHE A 66 15.26 4.81 -15.52
CA PHE A 66 15.52 6.07 -14.82
C PHE A 66 15.31 5.97 -13.31
N ILE A 67 14.23 5.30 -12.87
CA ILE A 67 13.93 5.10 -11.45
C ILE A 67 14.95 4.16 -10.80
N ALA A 68 15.36 3.09 -11.49
CA ALA A 68 16.38 2.17 -11.00
C ALA A 68 17.71 2.87 -10.68
N LYS A 69 18.05 3.95 -11.40
CA LYS A 69 19.22 4.79 -11.11
C LYS A 69 19.07 5.66 -9.86
N LYS A 70 17.83 5.95 -9.41
CA LYS A 70 17.54 6.84 -8.28
C LYS A 70 17.45 6.10 -6.93
N THR A 71 17.27 4.79 -6.95
CA THR A 71 17.19 3.97 -5.72
C THR A 71 18.58 3.58 -5.22
N ASN A 72 19.14 4.35 -4.29
CA ASN A 72 20.22 3.85 -3.43
C ASN A 72 20.27 4.56 -2.06
N LYS A 73 19.66 3.90 -1.07
CA LYS A 73 20.15 3.72 0.30
C LYS A 73 19.14 2.85 1.05
N ASN A 74 19.56 1.67 1.46
CA ASN A 74 18.87 0.89 2.49
C ASN A 74 19.10 1.63 3.82
N ILE A 75 18.02 2.11 4.44
CA ILE A 75 18.09 2.94 5.66
C ILE A 75 17.89 2.10 6.94
N PHE A 76 17.64 0.80 6.84
CA PHE A 76 17.19 0.00 7.99
C PHE A 76 18.25 -0.95 8.55
N SER A 77 18.19 -1.14 9.88
CA SER A 77 19.10 -1.96 10.68
C SER A 77 19.01 -3.45 10.36
N ASP A 78 20.10 -4.18 10.57
CA ASP A 78 20.29 -5.63 10.31
C ASP A 78 19.32 -6.61 11.01
N LYS A 79 18.37 -6.12 11.82
CA LYS A 79 17.47 -6.94 12.64
C LYS A 79 16.11 -7.29 12.01
N ILE A 80 15.74 -6.70 10.88
CA ILE A 80 14.43 -6.92 10.26
C ILE A 80 14.57 -7.82 9.04
N TYR A 81 13.77 -8.90 8.99
CA TYR A 81 13.72 -9.76 7.81
C TYR A 81 12.96 -9.05 6.67
N PHE A 82 13.66 -8.85 5.54
CA PHE A 82 13.08 -8.26 4.33
C PHE A 82 12.89 -9.33 3.25
N TYR A 83 11.68 -9.42 2.71
CA TYR A 83 11.36 -10.31 1.59
C TYR A 83 10.90 -9.51 0.38
N LYS A 84 11.66 -9.57 -0.72
CA LYS A 84 11.30 -8.90 -1.97
C LYS A 84 10.50 -9.85 -2.86
N THR A 85 9.39 -9.36 -3.38
CA THR A 85 8.53 -10.12 -4.30
C THR A 85 8.13 -9.27 -5.52
N ILE A 86 7.87 -9.95 -6.64
CA ILE A 86 7.23 -9.32 -7.80
C ILE A 86 5.73 -9.15 -7.53
N SER A 87 5.10 -10.11 -6.86
CA SER A 87 3.67 -10.07 -6.55
C SER A 87 3.41 -10.61 -5.15
N ILE A 88 2.68 -9.81 -4.35
CA ILE A 88 2.19 -10.20 -3.03
C ILE A 88 1.36 -11.50 -3.08
N ASN A 89 0.74 -11.79 -4.23
CA ASN A 89 -0.14 -12.95 -4.43
C ASN A 89 0.57 -14.18 -5.00
N SER A 90 1.91 -14.16 -5.12
CA SER A 90 2.67 -15.32 -5.61
C SER A 90 2.69 -16.46 -4.60
N GLU A 91 2.79 -17.70 -5.08
CA GLU A 91 2.89 -18.90 -4.23
C GLU A 91 4.07 -18.83 -3.26
N GLU A 92 5.18 -18.23 -3.68
CA GLU A 92 6.35 -18.08 -2.83
C GLU A 92 6.11 -17.07 -1.70
N THR A 93 5.40 -15.98 -1.99
CA THR A 93 5.02 -15.01 -0.96
C THR A 93 4.00 -15.62 0.01
N GLU A 94 3.06 -16.42 -0.49
CA GLU A 94 2.12 -17.19 0.33
C GLU A 94 2.86 -18.16 1.27
N LYS A 95 3.81 -18.93 0.74
CA LYS A 95 4.63 -19.86 1.53
C LYS A 95 5.39 -19.11 2.63
N LYS A 96 6.02 -17.98 2.29
CA LYS A 96 6.75 -17.14 3.26
C LYS A 96 5.84 -16.60 4.36
N LEU A 97 4.65 -16.09 4.00
CA LEU A 97 3.70 -15.60 4.99
C LEU A 97 3.16 -16.72 5.89
N LYS A 98 2.95 -17.94 5.36
CA LYS A 98 2.60 -19.11 6.16
C LYS A 98 3.72 -19.49 7.14
N GLU A 99 4.98 -19.48 6.69
CA GLU A 99 6.15 -19.72 7.55
C GLU A 99 6.23 -18.70 8.70
N ILE A 100 6.00 -17.41 8.40
CA ILE A 100 6.02 -16.33 9.40
C ILE A 100 4.83 -16.43 10.36
N SER A 101 3.66 -16.82 9.84
CA SER A 101 2.38 -16.87 10.56
C SER A 101 2.08 -15.57 11.33
N PRO A 102 1.95 -14.42 10.65
CA PRO A 102 1.65 -13.17 11.32
C PRO A 102 0.26 -13.18 11.96
N ASP A 103 0.10 -12.46 13.06
CA ASP A 103 -1.21 -12.16 13.61
C ASP A 103 -1.90 -11.07 12.77
N LEU A 104 -1.14 -10.03 12.42
CA LEU A 104 -1.65 -8.86 11.68
C LEU A 104 -0.78 -8.59 10.45
N LEU A 105 -1.42 -8.37 9.31
CA LEU A 105 -0.77 -7.89 8.09
C LEU A 105 -1.16 -6.44 7.82
N ILE A 106 -0.17 -5.56 7.68
CA ILE A 106 -0.38 -4.17 7.32
C ILE A 106 -0.04 -3.96 5.84
N LEU A 107 -0.97 -3.41 5.07
CA LEU A 107 -0.78 -3.06 3.66
C LEU A 107 -0.57 -1.55 3.49
N ASP A 108 0.37 -1.22 2.61
CA ASP A 108 0.63 0.16 2.18
C ASP A 108 1.12 0.20 0.71
N GLY A 109 0.20 0.47 -0.22
CA GLY A 109 0.50 0.64 -1.65
C GLY A 109 0.72 -0.67 -2.44
N THR A 110 0.30 -1.81 -1.91
CA THR A 110 0.42 -3.11 -2.61
C THR A 110 -0.58 -3.27 -3.75
N SER A 111 -0.41 -4.31 -4.57
CA SER A 111 -1.46 -4.84 -5.43
C SER A 111 -2.67 -5.28 -4.60
N VAL A 112 -3.82 -5.44 -5.25
CA VAL A 112 -5.00 -6.06 -4.63
C VAL A 112 -4.64 -7.45 -4.13
N VAL A 113 -4.73 -7.64 -2.82
CA VAL A 113 -4.34 -8.88 -2.14
C VAL A 113 -5.49 -9.89 -2.26
N LYS A 114 -5.16 -11.10 -2.70
CA LYS A 114 -6.10 -12.18 -2.95
C LYS A 114 -6.33 -13.02 -1.69
N LYS A 115 -7.40 -13.81 -1.72
CA LYS A 115 -7.84 -14.68 -0.63
C LYS A 115 -6.73 -15.57 -0.08
N ASN A 116 -5.88 -16.14 -0.94
CA ASN A 116 -4.79 -17.02 -0.51
C ASN A 116 -3.82 -16.34 0.48
N ILE A 117 -3.68 -15.03 0.40
CA ILE A 117 -2.89 -14.22 1.35
C ILE A 117 -3.75 -13.71 2.50
N LEU A 118 -4.97 -13.21 2.22
CA LEU A 118 -5.83 -12.58 3.24
C LEU A 118 -6.26 -13.53 4.37
N VAL A 119 -6.26 -14.84 4.12
CA VAL A 119 -6.61 -15.86 5.12
C VAL A 119 -5.47 -16.23 6.06
N ILE A 120 -4.24 -15.77 5.80
CA ILE A 120 -3.06 -16.14 6.58
C ILE A 120 -3.02 -15.40 7.93
N PRO A 121 -3.22 -14.07 8.00
CA PRO A 121 -3.09 -13.36 9.27
C PRO A 121 -4.22 -13.72 10.22
N ARG A 122 -3.88 -14.14 11.44
CA ARG A 122 -4.85 -14.64 12.43
C ARG A 122 -5.90 -13.61 12.84
N VAL A 123 -5.50 -12.36 13.06
CA VAL A 123 -6.36 -11.24 13.46
C VAL A 123 -6.96 -10.56 12.23
N GLY A 124 -6.17 -10.44 11.16
CA GLY A 124 -6.64 -9.94 9.87
C GLY A 124 -5.63 -9.05 9.16
N THR A 125 -6.12 -8.33 8.16
CA THR A 125 -5.30 -7.44 7.33
C THR A 125 -5.86 -6.03 7.40
N ILE A 126 -5.02 -5.05 7.69
CA ILE A 126 -5.37 -3.62 7.71
C ILE A 126 -4.66 -2.91 6.56
N ASN A 127 -5.36 -2.01 5.88
CA ASN A 127 -4.79 -1.18 4.82
C ASN A 127 -4.93 0.31 5.16
N ILE A 128 -3.93 1.09 4.77
CA ILE A 128 -4.06 2.55 4.64
C ILE A 128 -4.39 2.87 3.19
N HIS A 129 -5.62 3.32 2.94
CA HIS A 129 -6.06 3.80 1.65
C HIS A 129 -6.02 5.33 1.59
N LEU A 130 -5.37 5.91 0.58
CA LEU A 130 -5.31 7.37 0.39
C LEU A 130 -6.54 7.86 -0.38
N GLY A 131 -7.69 7.80 0.29
CA GLY A 131 -8.98 8.30 -0.16
C GLY A 131 -10.05 8.07 0.92
N ILE A 132 -11.17 8.78 0.82
CA ILE A 132 -12.30 8.63 1.74
C ILE A 132 -13.22 7.51 1.25
N ASN A 133 -13.29 6.40 1.98
CA ASN A 133 -14.26 5.33 1.69
C ASN A 133 -15.64 5.66 2.27
N PRO A 134 -16.74 5.22 1.62
CA PRO A 134 -16.79 4.43 0.38
C PRO A 134 -16.70 5.26 -0.91
N LEU A 135 -16.60 6.59 -0.81
CA LEU A 135 -16.73 7.52 -1.94
C LEU A 135 -15.63 7.35 -2.99
N TYR A 136 -14.38 7.17 -2.56
CA TYR A 136 -13.21 7.16 -3.43
C TYR A 136 -12.36 5.91 -3.27
N ARG A 137 -12.96 4.72 -3.42
CA ARG A 137 -12.25 3.43 -3.47
C ARG A 137 -11.29 3.36 -4.67
N GLY A 138 -10.22 2.58 -4.55
CA GLY A 138 -9.24 2.33 -5.61
C GLY A 138 -8.37 3.55 -5.90
N GLY A 139 -8.77 4.41 -6.84
CA GLY A 139 -7.93 5.55 -7.24
C GLY A 139 -7.79 6.64 -6.17
N GLY A 140 -8.60 6.60 -5.11
CA GLY A 140 -8.39 7.44 -3.93
C GLY A 140 -8.52 8.93 -4.21
N ASN A 141 -7.66 9.72 -3.57
CA ASN A 141 -7.60 11.17 -3.68
C ASN A 141 -7.42 11.65 -5.12
N ALA A 142 -6.79 10.88 -6.01
CA ALA A 142 -6.70 11.26 -7.42
C ALA A 142 -8.09 11.49 -8.05
N TRP A 143 -9.07 10.65 -7.71
CA TRP A 143 -10.45 10.84 -8.17
C TRP A 143 -11.14 12.02 -7.50
N ALA A 144 -10.91 12.24 -6.20
CA ALA A 144 -11.45 13.41 -5.51
C ALA A 144 -10.96 14.72 -6.17
N PHE A 145 -9.67 14.79 -6.53
CA PHE A 145 -9.09 15.94 -7.23
C PHE A 145 -9.65 16.14 -8.64
N ILE A 146 -9.75 15.06 -9.43
CA ILE A 146 -10.32 15.12 -10.79
C ILE A 146 -11.76 15.66 -10.74
N ASN A 147 -12.53 15.25 -9.74
CA ASN A 147 -13.90 15.69 -9.54
C ASN A 147 -14.04 17.04 -8.82
N LYS A 148 -12.92 17.69 -8.45
CA LYS A 148 -12.89 18.92 -7.64
C LYS A 148 -13.62 18.81 -6.30
N ASP A 149 -13.72 17.59 -5.75
CA ASP A 149 -14.36 17.30 -4.46
C ASP A 149 -13.32 17.31 -3.34
N TYR A 150 -12.68 18.46 -3.15
CA TYR A 150 -11.52 18.57 -2.26
C TYR A 150 -11.85 18.31 -0.78
N LYS A 151 -13.10 18.50 -0.37
CA LYS A 151 -13.58 18.16 0.98
C LYS A 151 -13.53 16.66 1.32
N ASN A 152 -13.40 15.81 0.30
CA ASN A 152 -13.29 14.36 0.44
C ASN A 152 -11.89 13.83 0.06
N VAL A 153 -10.89 14.71 0.12
CA VAL A 153 -9.48 14.33 0.15
C VAL A 153 -9.12 13.91 1.57
N GLY A 154 -8.45 12.78 1.72
CA GLY A 154 -8.05 12.26 3.02
C GLY A 154 -7.45 10.85 2.95
N ALA A 155 -7.56 10.11 4.05
CA ALA A 155 -7.18 8.71 4.11
C ALA A 155 -8.20 7.89 4.92
N THR A 156 -8.27 6.59 4.63
CA THR A 156 -9.08 5.62 5.35
C THR A 156 -8.20 4.47 5.82
N ILE A 157 -8.26 4.15 7.11
CA ILE A 157 -7.73 2.91 7.68
C ILE A 157 -8.89 1.93 7.76
N HIS A 158 -8.75 0.76 7.15
CA HIS A 158 -9.84 -0.22 7.08
C HIS A 158 -9.33 -1.65 7.10
N LEU A 159 -10.21 -2.57 7.50
CA LEU A 159 -9.98 -4.01 7.31
C LEU A 159 -10.06 -4.34 5.81
N VAL A 160 -9.21 -5.27 5.37
CA VAL A 160 -9.18 -5.70 3.97
C VAL A 160 -10.11 -6.88 3.76
N THR A 161 -10.84 -6.85 2.65
CA THR A 161 -11.67 -7.96 2.16
C THR A 161 -11.28 -8.26 0.72
N GLU A 162 -11.85 -9.30 0.12
CA GLU A 162 -11.66 -9.59 -1.31
C GLU A 162 -12.15 -8.44 -2.22
N LYS A 163 -13.08 -7.61 -1.73
CA LYS A 163 -13.55 -6.42 -2.44
C LYS A 163 -12.63 -5.23 -2.15
N LEU A 164 -12.13 -4.62 -3.22
CA LEU A 164 -11.24 -3.45 -3.17
C LEU A 164 -11.81 -2.34 -2.30
N ASP A 165 -11.05 -1.97 -1.25
CA ASP A 165 -11.34 -0.87 -0.32
C ASP A 165 -12.77 -0.87 0.25
N ALA A 166 -13.34 -2.06 0.43
CA ALA A 166 -14.74 -2.23 0.82
C ALA A 166 -14.95 -2.88 2.20
N GLY A 167 -13.87 -3.21 2.91
CA GLY A 167 -13.99 -3.72 4.27
C GLY A 167 -14.35 -2.64 5.29
N SER A 168 -14.62 -3.09 6.52
CA SER A 168 -15.04 -2.22 7.62
C SER A 168 -14.02 -1.12 7.88
N ILE A 169 -14.51 0.12 7.95
CA ILE A 169 -13.70 1.29 8.23
C ILE A 169 -13.37 1.31 9.72
N ILE A 170 -12.08 1.43 10.04
CA ILE A 170 -11.59 1.59 11.41
C ILE A 170 -11.48 3.08 11.74
N LYS A 171 -10.91 3.86 10.81
CA LYS A 171 -10.69 5.30 10.99
C LYS A 171 -10.71 6.04 9.66
N ILE A 172 -11.28 7.23 9.65
CA ILE A 172 -11.17 8.19 8.54
C ILE A 172 -10.34 9.38 9.02
N ILE A 173 -9.36 9.75 8.21
CA ILE A 173 -8.53 10.95 8.38
C ILE A 173 -9.04 11.97 7.37
N ARG A 174 -9.73 12.99 7.86
CA ARG A 174 -10.16 14.15 7.07
C ARG A 174 -9.17 15.29 7.24
N MET A 175 -9.16 16.18 6.26
CA MET A 175 -8.42 17.43 6.35
C MET A 175 -9.39 18.53 6.73
N ASP A 176 -9.22 19.11 7.92
CA ASP A 176 -10.07 20.20 8.39
C ASP A 176 -9.80 21.50 7.61
N VAL A 177 -8.56 21.70 7.21
CA VAL A 177 -8.13 22.75 6.31
C VAL A 177 -7.29 22.09 5.23
N LEU A 178 -7.64 22.34 3.97
CA LEU A 178 -6.75 22.04 2.86
C LEU A 178 -5.65 23.11 2.91
N PRO A 179 -4.42 22.81 3.36
CA PRO A 179 -3.32 23.74 3.16
C PRO A 179 -3.24 24.09 1.68
N GLU A 180 -2.65 25.24 1.33
CA GLU A 180 -2.37 25.59 -0.07
C GLU A 180 -1.30 24.66 -0.71
N MET A 181 -1.57 23.36 -0.69
CA MET A 181 -0.76 22.31 -1.29
C MET A 181 -1.03 22.29 -2.78
N LYS A 182 0.04 22.11 -3.54
CA LYS A 182 0.06 22.36 -4.99
C LYS A 182 -0.23 21.10 -5.81
N SER A 183 -0.27 19.92 -5.17
CA SER A 183 -0.45 18.65 -5.88
C SER A 183 -1.05 17.54 -5.01
N VAL A 184 -1.74 16.59 -5.66
CA VAL A 184 -2.29 15.37 -5.02
C VAL A 184 -1.23 14.63 -4.22
N GLU A 185 0.03 14.66 -4.65
CA GLU A 185 1.14 13.98 -3.98
C GLU A 185 1.45 14.60 -2.60
N GLU A 186 1.41 15.93 -2.47
CA GLU A 186 1.61 16.62 -1.20
C GLU A 186 0.49 16.27 -0.21
N TYR A 187 -0.76 16.29 -0.69
CA TYR A 187 -1.93 15.87 0.09
C TYR A 187 -1.82 14.42 0.56
N ASN A 188 -1.43 13.53 -0.35
CA ASN A 188 -1.23 12.11 -0.06
C ASN A 188 -0.15 11.90 1.01
N LYS A 189 0.99 12.60 0.93
CA LYS A 189 2.06 12.52 1.94
C LYS A 189 1.56 12.96 3.32
N TYR A 190 0.82 14.06 3.39
CA TYR A 190 0.26 14.55 4.65
C TYR A 190 -0.76 13.57 5.25
N CYS A 191 -1.73 13.12 4.45
CA CYS A 191 -2.77 12.19 4.89
C CYS A 191 -2.17 10.84 5.30
N HIS A 192 -1.19 10.34 4.55
CA HIS A 192 -0.48 9.11 4.86
C HIS A 192 0.22 9.20 6.22
N LYS A 193 0.96 10.30 6.46
CA LYS A 193 1.63 10.52 7.75
C LYS A 193 0.64 10.46 8.91
N LYS A 194 -0.49 11.18 8.80
CA LYS A 194 -1.53 11.19 9.82
C LYS A 194 -2.20 9.82 10.01
N ALA A 195 -2.44 9.09 8.93
CA ALA A 195 -3.00 7.74 9.00
C ALA A 195 -2.02 6.75 9.66
N VAL A 196 -0.71 6.88 9.44
CA VAL A 196 0.31 6.07 10.11
C VAL A 196 0.34 6.36 11.61
N GLU A 197 0.29 7.63 12.02
CA GLU A 197 0.21 8.03 13.43
C GLU A 197 -1.01 7.39 14.12
N GLU A 198 -2.20 7.46 13.50
CA GLU A 198 -3.42 6.81 14.01
C GLU A 198 -3.34 5.29 13.99
N LEU A 199 -2.71 4.69 12.98
CA LEU A 199 -2.54 3.23 12.87
C LEU A 199 -1.72 2.68 14.05
N VAL A 200 -0.67 3.38 14.47
CA VAL A 200 0.13 2.98 15.64
C VAL A 200 -0.76 2.89 16.88
N GLU A 201 -1.63 3.88 17.11
CA GLU A 201 -2.53 3.87 18.27
C GLU A 201 -3.61 2.80 18.16
N ILE A 202 -4.12 2.53 16.95
CA ILE A 202 -5.05 1.41 16.70
C ILE A 202 -4.39 0.07 17.05
N ILE A 203 -3.16 -0.17 16.61
CA ILE A 203 -2.44 -1.43 16.88
C ILE A 203 -2.17 -1.58 18.39
N LYS A 204 -1.76 -0.51 19.09
CA LYS A 204 -1.59 -0.54 20.56
C LYS A 204 -2.88 -0.93 21.29
N LYS A 205 -4.05 -0.48 20.81
CA LYS A 205 -5.35 -0.87 21.37
C LYS A 205 -5.68 -2.34 21.12
N ILE A 206 -5.40 -2.83 19.91
CA ILE A 206 -5.56 -4.25 19.54
C ILE A 206 -4.71 -5.15 20.44
N GLU A 207 -3.44 -4.80 20.69
CA GLU A 207 -2.56 -5.59 21.58
C GLU A 207 -3.07 -5.64 23.02
N LYS A 208 -3.76 -4.60 23.49
CA LYS A 208 -4.38 -4.53 24.82
C LYS A 208 -5.74 -5.24 24.91
N GLY A 209 -6.24 -5.82 23.80
CA GLY A 209 -7.55 -6.47 23.76
C GLY A 209 -8.73 -5.50 23.94
N GLN A 210 -8.54 -4.20 23.67
CA GLN A 210 -9.62 -3.23 23.76
C GLN A 210 -10.53 -3.35 22.52
N PRO A 211 -11.87 -3.29 22.68
CA PRO A 211 -12.78 -3.34 21.55
C PRO A 211 -12.56 -2.15 20.60
N GLN A 212 -12.75 -2.42 19.29
CA GLN A 212 -12.67 -1.43 18.21
C GLN A 212 -13.84 -0.46 18.22
#